data_AF-A0A2N5TVE8-F1
#
_entry.id   AF-A0A2N5TVE8-F1
#
_cell.length_a   1.000
_cell.length_b   1.000
_cell.length_c   1.000
_cell.angle_alpha   90.00
_cell.angle_beta   90.00
_cell.angle_gamma   90.00
#
_symmetry.space_group_name_H-M   'P 1'
#
loop_
_entity.id
_entity.type
_entity.pdbx_description
1 polymer ?
#
loop_
_entity_poly.entity_id
_entity_poly.type
_entity_poly.pdbx_seq_one_letter_code
_entity_poly.pdbx_strand_id
1 'polypeptide(L)'
;MNHISLEQELKLLLKLIYSNKNQHHASIWFRKSVEIKRWSNKLLLKLKQSSIPTNQFLEQFETRLLKAYNSILQNLARTAFMAIGMTFITSFSRIHSIVKHLQSHQPS
;
A
#
# COMPACT_ATOMS: atom_id res chain seq x y z
N MET A 1 -8.57 14.01 8.04
CA MET A 1 -7.26 13.52 8.53
C MET A 1 -6.70 12.35 7.71
N ASN A 2 -7.48 11.29 7.49
CA ASN A 2 -7.00 10.07 6.80
C ASN A 2 -6.56 10.26 5.33
N HIS A 3 -7.20 11.15 4.57
CA HIS A 3 -6.84 11.39 3.17
C HIS A 3 -5.49 12.11 3.01
N ILE A 4 -5.14 13.02 3.92
CA ILE A 4 -3.86 13.76 3.89
C ILE A 4 -2.72 12.79 4.20
N SER A 5 -2.87 11.98 5.24
CA SER A 5 -1.90 10.95 5.62
C SER A 5 -1.70 9.93 4.49
N LEU A 6 -2.80 9.45 3.89
CA LEU A 6 -2.73 8.55 2.73
C LEU A 6 -2.03 9.20 1.53
N GLU A 7 -2.27 10.48 1.25
CA GLU A 7 -1.61 11.20 0.17
C GLU A 7 -0.10 11.34 0.39
N GLN A 8 0.32 11.66 1.62
CA GLN A 8 1.74 11.75 1.99
C GLN A 8 2.44 10.39 1.81
N GLU A 9 1.81 9.32 2.30
CA GLU A 9 2.37 7.98 2.18
C GLU A 9 2.41 7.50 0.71
N LEU A 10 1.40 7.87 -0.07
CA LEU A 10 1.38 7.60 -1.51
C LEU A 10 2.50 8.33 -2.25
N LYS A 11 2.84 9.57 -1.87
CA LYS A 11 3.98 10.31 -2.43
C LYS A 11 5.30 9.59 -2.16
N LEU A 12 5.48 9.03 -0.96
CA LEU A 12 6.66 8.22 -0.62
C LEU A 12 6.69 6.92 -1.45
N LEU A 13 5.57 6.18 -1.48
CA LEU A 13 5.46 4.93 -2.24
C LEU A 13 5.71 5.15 -3.74
N LEU A 14 5.25 6.28 -4.30
CA LEU A 14 5.51 6.67 -5.68
C LEU A 14 7.01 6.86 -5.95
N LYS A 15 7.72 7.57 -5.06
CA LYS A 15 9.17 7.76 -5.18
C LYS A 15 9.90 6.41 -5.10
N LEU A 16 9.54 5.56 -4.15
CA LEU A 16 10.11 4.21 -4.01
C LEU A 16 9.90 3.36 -5.26
N ILE A 17 8.69 3.33 -5.81
CA ILE A 17 8.38 2.58 -7.03
C ILE A 17 9.18 3.11 -8.22
N TYR A 18 9.25 4.44 -8.37
CA TYR A 18 9.97 5.04 -9.50
C TYR A 18 11.46 4.71 -9.45
N SER A 19 12.12 4.93 -8.31
CA SER A 19 13.55 4.66 -8.14
C SER A 19 13.91 3.18 -8.35
N ASN A 20 12.99 2.26 -8.06
CA ASN A 20 13.22 0.82 -8.15
C ASN A 20 12.70 0.18 -9.44
N LYS A 21 12.09 0.96 -10.35
CA LYS A 21 11.44 0.45 -11.55
C LYS A 21 12.41 -0.33 -12.43
N ASN A 22 13.57 0.24 -12.74
CA ASN A 22 14.50 -0.38 -13.70
C ASN A 22 15.21 -1.61 -13.13
N GLN A 23 15.38 -1.67 -11.80
CA GLN A 23 16.07 -2.78 -11.13
C GLN A 23 15.14 -3.98 -10.89
N HIS A 24 13.85 -3.73 -10.65
CA HIS A 24 12.95 -4.75 -10.10
C HIS A 24 11.64 -4.92 -10.88
N HIS A 25 11.51 -4.37 -12.10
CA HIS A 25 10.26 -4.43 -12.88
C HIS A 25 9.68 -5.86 -13.03
N ALA A 26 10.56 -6.86 -13.14
CA ALA A 26 10.18 -8.26 -13.33
C ALA A 26 9.86 -8.98 -12.01
N SER A 27 10.19 -8.39 -10.86
CA SER A 27 10.02 -9.06 -9.56
C SER A 27 8.56 -9.06 -9.12
N ILE A 28 8.15 -10.17 -8.50
CA ILE A 28 6.78 -10.36 -8.02
C ILE A 28 6.43 -9.32 -6.93
N TRP A 29 7.36 -9.08 -5.99
CA TRP A 29 7.17 -8.13 -4.91
C TRP A 29 7.00 -6.69 -5.43
N PHE A 30 7.71 -6.32 -6.50
CA PHE A 30 7.61 -4.99 -7.09
C PHE A 30 6.27 -4.81 -7.82
N ARG A 31 5.83 -5.82 -8.60
CA ARG A 31 4.50 -5.80 -9.25
C ARG A 31 3.37 -5.66 -8.22
N LYS A 32 3.44 -6.38 -7.10
CA LYS A 32 2.49 -6.25 -5.97
C LYS A 32 2.54 -4.85 -5.34
N SER A 33 3.72 -4.27 -5.21
CA SER A 33 3.86 -2.88 -4.71
C SER A 33 3.21 -1.85 -5.62
N VAL A 34 3.32 -2.03 -6.94
CA VAL A 34 2.58 -1.21 -7.93
C VAL A 34 1.07 -1.40 -7.79
N GLU A 35 0.60 -2.61 -7.49
CA GLU A 35 -0.82 -2.85 -7.20
C GLU A 35 -1.27 -2.08 -5.94
N ILE A 36 -0.51 -2.09 -4.85
CA ILE A 36 -0.83 -1.31 -3.65
C ILE A 36 -0.94 0.17 -3.97
N LYS A 37 0.02 0.72 -4.73
CA LYS A 37 -0.06 2.11 -5.21
C LYS A 37 -1.36 2.38 -5.98
N ARG A 38 -1.80 1.48 -6.87
CA ARG A 38 -3.05 1.65 -7.62
C ARG A 38 -4.27 1.66 -6.70
N TRP A 39 -4.33 0.75 -5.73
CA TRP A 39 -5.44 0.68 -4.78
C TRP A 39 -5.46 1.85 -3.80
N SER A 40 -4.31 2.29 -3.30
CA SER A 40 -4.18 3.51 -2.49
C SER A 40 -4.66 4.75 -3.26
N ASN A 41 -4.35 4.84 -4.56
CA ASN A 41 -4.89 5.93 -5.40
C ASN A 41 -6.41 5.87 -5.52
N LYS A 42 -6.98 4.68 -5.76
CA LYS A 42 -8.45 4.50 -5.80
C LYS A 42 -9.10 4.90 -4.48
N LEU A 43 -8.51 4.51 -3.35
CA LEU A 43 -8.99 4.90 -2.03
C LEU A 43 -8.89 6.42 -1.82
N LEU A 44 -7.76 7.03 -2.19
CA LEU A 44 -7.58 8.48 -2.08
C LEU A 44 -8.61 9.26 -2.90
N LEU A 45 -8.90 8.82 -4.12
CA LEU A 45 -9.95 9.42 -4.96
C LEU A 45 -11.32 9.33 -4.28
N LYS A 46 -11.67 8.15 -3.73
CA LYS A 46 -12.93 7.96 -2.99
C LYS A 46 -13.04 8.92 -1.79
N LEU A 47 -11.96 9.04 -1.01
CA LEU A 47 -11.90 9.94 0.14
C LEU A 47 -11.97 11.43 -0.26
N LYS A 48 -11.36 11.82 -1.38
CA LYS A 48 -11.42 13.21 -1.90
C LYS A 48 -12.79 13.58 -2.44
N GLN A 49 -13.50 12.61 -3.02
CA GLN A 49 -14.86 12.78 -3.53
C GLN A 49 -15.92 12.72 -2.42
N SER A 50 -15.53 12.67 -1.15
CA SER A 50 -16.43 12.47 0.01
C SER A 50 -17.29 11.21 -0.10
N SER A 51 -16.90 10.25 -0.94
CA SER A 51 -17.58 8.96 -1.06
C SER A 51 -17.10 8.04 0.05
N ILE A 52 -18.03 7.44 0.79
CA ILE A 52 -17.71 6.43 1.79
C ILE A 52 -17.23 5.19 1.03
N PRO A 53 -15.97 4.74 1.19
CA PRO A 53 -15.52 3.48 0.60
C PRO A 53 -16.39 2.34 1.15
N THR A 54 -16.70 1.29 0.38
CA THR A 54 -17.47 0.17 0.92
C THR A 54 -16.60 -0.75 1.76
N ASN A 55 -17.16 -1.44 2.76
CA ASN A 55 -16.43 -2.46 3.53
C ASN A 55 -15.81 -3.53 2.62
N GLN A 56 -16.56 -4.00 1.62
CA GLN A 56 -16.05 -4.94 0.61
C GLN A 56 -14.81 -4.40 -0.13
N PHE A 57 -14.78 -3.11 -0.46
CA PHE A 57 -13.61 -2.48 -1.08
C PHE A 57 -12.41 -2.47 -0.11
N LEU A 58 -12.64 -2.14 1.16
CA LEU A 58 -11.59 -2.09 2.18
C LEU A 58 -11.01 -3.48 2.47
N GLU A 59 -11.85 -4.52 2.56
CA GLU A 59 -11.41 -5.92 2.72
C GLU A 59 -10.58 -6.41 1.52
N GLN A 60 -11.04 -6.11 0.29
CA GLN A 60 -10.31 -6.45 -0.93
C GLN A 60 -8.95 -5.73 -0.98
N PHE A 61 -8.90 -4.48 -0.53
CA PHE A 61 -7.67 -3.73 -0.48
C PHE A 61 -6.73 -4.30 0.59
N GLU A 62 -7.22 -4.54 1.80
CA GLU A 62 -6.46 -5.15 2.89
C GLU A 62 -5.86 -6.50 2.48
N THR A 63 -6.65 -7.37 1.87
CA THR A 63 -6.17 -8.68 1.38
C THR A 63 -4.98 -8.53 0.43
N ARG A 64 -5.02 -7.54 -0.46
CA ARG A 64 -3.93 -7.26 -1.40
C ARG A 64 -2.71 -6.71 -0.69
N LEU A 65 -2.91 -5.80 0.26
CA LEU A 65 -1.85 -5.22 1.08
C LEU A 65 -1.10 -6.30 1.85
N LEU A 66 -1.81 -7.21 2.52
CA LEU A 66 -1.21 -8.34 3.23
C LEU A 66 -0.45 -9.28 2.28
N LYS A 67 -0.99 -9.55 1.08
CA LYS A 67 -0.31 -10.34 0.04
C LYS A 67 0.95 -9.66 -0.51
N ALA A 68 1.00 -8.33 -0.53
CA ALA A 68 2.18 -7.57 -0.93
C ALA A 68 3.23 -7.58 0.19
N TYR A 69 2.78 -7.36 1.42
CA TYR A 69 3.60 -7.41 2.63
C TYR A 69 4.34 -8.75 2.78
N ASN A 70 3.61 -9.86 2.71
CA ASN A 70 4.20 -11.21 2.79
C ASN A 70 5.20 -11.47 1.66
N SER A 71 4.92 -10.96 0.45
CA SER A 71 5.84 -11.10 -0.67
C SER A 71 7.15 -10.35 -0.44
N ILE A 72 7.13 -9.18 0.21
CA ILE A 72 8.34 -8.43 0.52
C ILE A 72 9.12 -9.12 1.63
N LEU A 73 8.45 -9.57 2.70
CA LEU A 73 9.09 -10.32 3.79
C LEU A 73 9.85 -11.56 3.28
N GLN A 74 9.24 -12.34 2.39
CA GLN A 74 9.89 -13.51 1.80
C GLN A 74 11.12 -13.19 0.95
N ASN A 75 11.21 -11.98 0.39
CA ASN A 75 12.38 -11.54 -0.36
C ASN A 75 13.45 -10.89 0.54
N LEU A 76 13.03 -10.20 1.60
CA LEU A 76 13.91 -9.69 2.65
C LEU A 76 14.66 -10.80 3.38
N ALA A 77 13.96 -11.91 3.68
CA ALA A 77 14.56 -13.09 4.28
C ALA A 77 15.66 -13.71 3.40
N ARG A 78 15.66 -13.43 2.09
CA ARG A 78 16.70 -13.84 1.14
C ARG A 78 17.77 -12.75 0.92
N THR A 79 17.84 -11.74 1.79
CA THR A 79 18.79 -10.62 1.81
C THR A 79 18.89 -9.79 0.50
N ALA A 80 17.99 -9.99 -0.46
CA ALA A 80 18.14 -9.45 -1.82
C ALA A 80 18.03 -7.92 -1.93
N PHE A 81 17.45 -7.22 -0.94
CA PHE A 81 17.31 -5.74 -0.94
C PHE A 81 16.86 -5.19 0.43
N MET A 82 17.58 -5.51 1.52
CA MET A 82 17.14 -5.21 2.90
C MET A 82 16.64 -3.77 3.14
N ALA A 83 17.43 -2.75 2.76
CA ALA A 83 17.06 -1.36 2.99
C ALA A 83 15.78 -0.95 2.24
N ILE A 84 15.67 -1.30 0.96
CA ILE A 84 14.49 -0.97 0.14
C ILE A 84 13.26 -1.72 0.66
N GLY A 85 13.38 -3.01 0.98
CA GLY A 85 12.24 -3.80 1.42
C GLY A 85 11.67 -3.32 2.76
N MET A 86 12.55 -2.90 3.68
CA MET A 86 12.12 -2.29 4.94
C MET A 86 11.32 -0.99 4.71
N THR A 87 11.74 -0.13 3.77
CA THR A 87 10.98 1.09 3.46
C THR A 87 9.60 0.81 2.87
N PHE A 88 9.46 -0.21 2.02
CA PHE A 88 8.14 -0.63 1.55
C PHE A 88 7.27 -1.22 2.67
N ILE A 89 7.85 -2.00 3.57
CA ILE A 89 7.14 -2.55 4.74
C ILE A 89 6.58 -1.43 5.61
N THR A 90 7.39 -0.43 5.96
CA THR A 90 6.94 0.72 6.75
C THR A 90 5.81 1.46 6.06
N SER A 91 5.93 1.67 4.74
CA SER A 91 4.89 2.33 3.94
C SER A 91 3.58 1.54 3.95
N PHE A 92 3.65 0.23 3.76
CA PHE A 92 2.47 -0.65 3.78
C PHE A 92 1.82 -0.71 5.15
N SER A 93 2.58 -0.77 6.24
CA SER A 93 2.04 -0.75 7.60
C SER A 93 1.25 0.53 7.89
N ARG A 94 1.74 1.69 7.43
CA ARG A 94 1.02 2.96 7.57
C ARG A 94 -0.27 2.98 6.76
N ILE A 95 -0.23 2.53 5.50
CA ILE A 95 -1.44 2.39 4.66
C ILE A 95 -2.44 1.42 5.32
N HIS A 96 -1.96 0.31 5.87
CA HIS A 96 -2.82 -0.67 6.55
C HIS A 96 -3.53 -0.09 7.76
N SER A 97 -2.81 0.67 8.60
CA SER A 97 -3.39 1.37 9.74
C SER A 97 -4.52 2.33 9.32
N ILE A 98 -4.33 3.06 8.21
CA ILE A 98 -5.38 3.93 7.64
C ILE A 98 -6.59 3.10 7.18
N VAL A 99 -6.37 1.98 6.49
CA VAL A 99 -7.46 1.09 6.04
C VAL A 99 -8.24 0.53 7.24
N LYS A 100 -7.54 0.07 8.29
CA LYS A 100 -8.18 -0.42 9.51
C LYS A 100 -9.00 0.67 10.22
N HIS A 101 -8.46 1.87 10.32
CA HIS A 101 -9.20 3.00 10.88
C HIS A 101 -10.46 3.32 10.06
N LEU A 102 -10.42 3.20 8.73
CA LEU A 102 -11.60 3.44 7.90
C LEU A 102 -12.66 2.34 8.05
N GLN A 103 -12.25 1.08 8.26
CA GLN A 103 -13.18 -0.02 8.55
C GLN A 103 -13.88 0.17 9.89
N SER A 104 -13.17 0.62 10.93
CA SER A 104 -13.75 0.78 12.28
C SER A 104 -14.76 1.92 12.41
N HIS A 105 -14.83 2.81 11.42
CA HIS A 105 -15.74 3.97 11.40
C HIS A 105 -16.86 3.84 10.37
N GLN A 106 -17.09 2.64 9.79
CA GLN A 106 -18.27 2.40 8.96
C GLN A 106 -19.47 2.06 9.84
N PRO A 107 -20.61 2.74 9.69
CA PRO A 107 -21.85 2.27 10.29
C PRO A 107 -22.22 0.93 9.64
N SER A 108 -22.46 -0.07 10.50
CA SER A 108 -23.01 -1.39 10.15
C SER A 108 -24.37 -1.30 9.48
#